data_AF-S4P1B9-F1
#
_entry.id   AF-S4P1B9-F1
#
_cell.length_a   1.000
_cell.length_b   1.000
_cell.length_c   1.000
_cell.angle_alpha   90.00
_cell.angle_beta   90.00
_cell.angle_gamma   90.00
#
_symmetry.space_group_name_H-M   'P 1'
#
loop_
_entity.id
_entity.type
_entity.pdbx_description
1 polymer ?
#
loop_
_entity_poly.entity_id
_entity_poly.type
_entity_poly.pdbx_seq_one_letter_code
_entity_poly.pdbx_strand_id
1 'polypeptide(L)'
;MLWASVVKVLSGWNKPRLYSFQGSLPRLPLPNVSDTMRRYLLSVQPLLNDENYRRVEGLAKEFEEGIAVKLQRYLVLKSWWSSNYVSDWWEEYVYLRGRSPLMVNSNFYGTDTLLRPTRVQ
;
A
#
# COMPACT_ATOMS: atom_id res chain seq x y z
N MET A 1 0.22 27.41 33.40
CA MET A 1 -0.60 26.55 34.29
C MET A 1 -1.94 26.17 33.67
N LEU A 2 -2.79 27.13 33.23
CA LEU A 2 -4.13 26.83 32.66
C LEU A 2 -4.10 25.88 31.45
N TRP A 3 -3.19 26.11 30.49
CA TRP A 3 -3.04 25.27 29.30
C TRP A 3 -2.77 23.79 29.64
N ALA A 4 -1.84 23.54 30.57
CA ALA A 4 -1.48 22.17 30.96
C ALA A 4 -2.66 21.45 31.65
N SER A 5 -3.43 22.17 32.46
CA SER A 5 -4.65 21.64 33.09
C SER A 5 -5.72 21.30 32.04
N VAL A 6 -5.94 22.18 31.05
CA VAL A 6 -6.89 21.95 29.95
C VAL A 6 -6.47 20.73 29.12
N VAL A 7 -5.20 20.65 28.73
CA VAL A 7 -4.66 19.51 27.97
C VAL A 7 -4.83 18.22 28.77
N LYS A 8 -4.49 18.21 30.06
CA LYS A 8 -4.59 17.02 30.93
C LYS A 8 -6.03 16.52 31.12
N VAL A 9 -6.99 17.44 31.24
CA VAL A 9 -8.42 17.09 31.35
C VAL A 9 -8.93 16.53 30.02
N LEU A 10 -8.62 17.19 28.89
CA LEU A 10 -9.08 16.76 27.56
C LEU A 10 -8.41 15.45 27.10
N SER A 11 -7.11 15.25 27.35
CA SER A 11 -6.38 14.04 27.00
C SER A 11 -6.62 12.87 27.97
N GLY A 12 -7.05 13.18 29.21
CA GLY A 12 -7.30 12.19 30.26
C GLY A 12 -8.71 11.60 30.22
N TRP A 13 -9.71 12.39 29.78
CA TRP A 13 -11.11 12.00 29.79
C TRP A 13 -11.44 10.92 28.76
N ASN A 14 -10.80 10.95 27.58
CA ASN A 14 -11.12 10.04 26.50
C ASN A 14 -9.85 9.58 25.81
N LYS A 15 -9.19 8.55 26.39
CA LYS A 15 -8.09 7.88 25.71
C LYS A 15 -8.66 7.15 24.50
N PRO A 16 -8.22 7.47 23.26
CA PRO A 16 -8.69 6.76 22.09
C PRO A 16 -8.36 5.27 22.25
N ARG A 17 -9.35 4.42 21.98
CA ARG A 17 -9.15 2.98 21.88
C ARG A 17 -8.36 2.69 20.61
N LEU A 18 -7.78 1.49 20.52
CA LEU A 18 -6.97 1.05 19.38
C LEU A 18 -7.60 1.35 18.00
N TYR A 19 -8.93 1.25 17.90
CA TYR A 19 -9.67 1.46 16.65
C TYR A 19 -10.45 2.78 16.57
N SER A 20 -10.29 3.70 17.52
CA SER A 20 -11.09 4.93 17.59
C SER A 20 -10.98 5.84 16.35
N PHE A 21 -9.91 5.72 15.57
CA PHE A 21 -9.70 6.52 14.36
C PHE A 21 -9.84 5.74 13.04
N GLN A 22 -10.20 4.45 13.09
CA GLN A 22 -10.31 3.64 11.85
C GLN A 22 -11.34 4.21 10.88
N GLY A 23 -12.48 4.68 11.38
CA GLY A 23 -13.51 5.34 10.56
C GLY A 23 -13.12 6.71 10.03
N SER A 24 -12.03 7.31 10.52
CA SER A 24 -11.54 8.62 10.09
C SER A 24 -10.40 8.52 9.07
N LEU A 25 -9.94 7.31 8.75
CA LEU A 25 -8.88 7.12 7.76
C LEU A 25 -9.40 7.46 6.36
N PRO A 26 -8.62 8.20 5.55
CA PRO A 26 -8.98 8.43 4.16
C PRO A 26 -8.98 7.11 3.39
N ARG A 27 -9.81 7.05 2.35
CA ARG A 27 -9.75 5.93 1.39
C ARG A 27 -8.41 5.96 0.66
N LEU A 28 -7.94 4.79 0.25
CA LEU A 28 -6.72 4.69 -0.56
C LEU A 28 -6.92 5.44 -1.89
N PRO A 29 -6.11 6.46 -2.21
CA PRO A 29 -6.26 7.21 -3.45
C PRO A 29 -5.92 6.34 -4.66
N LEU A 30 -6.66 6.57 -5.75
CA LEU A 30 -6.42 5.93 -7.03
C LEU A 30 -5.63 6.88 -7.94
N PRO A 31 -4.35 6.61 -8.26
CA PRO A 31 -3.57 7.45 -9.17
C PRO A 31 -4.16 7.42 -10.59
N ASN A 32 -3.92 8.48 -11.35
CA ASN A 32 -4.24 8.50 -12.78
C ASN A 32 -3.30 7.52 -13.55
N VAL A 33 -3.72 7.12 -14.74
CA VAL A 33 -2.95 6.18 -15.57
C VAL A 33 -1.65 6.84 -16.05
N SER A 34 -1.70 8.11 -16.45
CA SER A 34 -0.56 8.84 -17.01
C SER A 34 0.62 9.00 -16.04
N ASP A 35 0.37 9.37 -14.78
CA ASP A 35 1.41 9.43 -13.75
C ASP A 35 1.93 8.03 -13.41
N THR A 36 1.07 7.02 -13.44
CA THR A 36 1.47 5.63 -13.21
C THR A 36 2.41 5.16 -14.32
N MET A 37 2.07 5.40 -15.59
CA MET A 37 2.90 5.04 -16.74
C MET A 37 4.22 5.81 -16.76
N ARG A 38 4.20 7.11 -16.46
CA ARG A 38 5.42 7.92 -16.33
C ARG A 38 6.36 7.37 -15.25
N ARG A 39 5.83 7.04 -14.06
CA ARG A 39 6.64 6.46 -12.97
C ARG A 39 7.13 5.06 -13.30
N TYR A 40 6.33 4.27 -14.00
CA TYR A 40 6.72 2.95 -14.49
C TYR A 40 7.89 3.05 -15.47
N LEU A 41 7.84 3.94 -16.46
CA LEU A 41 8.93 4.12 -17.42
C LEU A 41 10.22 4.57 -16.72
N LEU A 42 10.13 5.51 -15.78
CA LEU A 42 11.28 5.92 -14.97
C LEU A 42 11.89 4.78 -14.14
N SER A 43 11.07 3.84 -13.63
CA SER A 43 11.57 2.74 -12.80
C SER A 43 12.24 1.64 -13.61
N VAL A 44 11.81 1.41 -14.85
CA VAL A 44 12.40 0.38 -15.72
C VAL A 44 13.57 0.87 -16.55
N GLN A 45 13.68 2.18 -16.79
CA GLN A 45 14.77 2.77 -17.58
C GLN A 45 16.17 2.29 -17.19
N PRO A 46 16.59 2.27 -15.89
CA PRO A 46 17.93 1.83 -15.52
C PRO A 46 18.16 0.32 -15.67
N LEU A 47 17.09 -0.46 -15.92
CA LEU A 47 17.14 -1.92 -16.02
C LEU A 47 17.22 -2.40 -17.47
N LEU A 48 17.03 -1.50 -18.44
CA LEU A 48 16.87 -1.82 -19.86
C LEU A 48 17.93 -1.13 -20.71
N ASN A 49 18.31 -1.77 -21.82
CA ASN A 49 19.03 -1.10 -22.89
C ASN A 49 18.08 -0.25 -23.74
N ASP A 50 18.64 0.61 -24.59
CA ASP A 50 17.86 1.59 -25.37
C ASP A 50 16.78 0.94 -26.26
N GLU A 51 17.09 -0.19 -26.89
CA GLU A 51 16.15 -0.90 -27.75
C GLU A 51 14.94 -1.41 -26.96
N ASN A 52 15.19 -2.09 -25.83
CA ASN A 52 14.12 -2.58 -24.97
C ASN A 52 13.33 -1.44 -24.32
N TYR A 53 14.00 -0.35 -23.93
CA TYR A 53 13.33 0.81 -23.36
C TYR A 53 12.36 1.44 -24.37
N ARG A 54 12.78 1.67 -25.62
CA ARG A 54 11.89 2.17 -26.68
C ARG A 54 10.68 1.26 -26.92
N ARG A 55 10.89 -0.05 -26.89
CA ARG A 55 9.80 -1.02 -27.00
C ARG A 55 8.80 -0.88 -25.84
N VAL A 56 9.28 -0.79 -24.60
CA VAL A 56 8.44 -0.64 -23.41
C VAL A 56 7.72 0.71 -23.39
N GLU A 57 8.38 1.78 -23.81
CA GLU A 57 7.78 3.11 -23.97
C GLU A 57 6.59 3.08 -24.96
N GLY A 58 6.77 2.44 -26.11
CA GLY A 58 5.69 2.24 -27.08
C GLY A 58 4.50 1.47 -26.49
N LEU A 59 4.77 0.37 -25.78
CA LEU A 59 3.73 -0.45 -25.13
C LEU A 59 3.01 0.31 -24.01
N ALA A 60 3.73 1.10 -23.21
CA ALA A 60 3.14 1.91 -22.15
C ALA A 60 2.18 2.96 -22.73
N LYS A 61 2.57 3.60 -23.84
CA LYS A 61 1.72 4.54 -24.55
C LYS A 61 0.47 3.88 -25.13
N GLU A 62 0.64 2.74 -25.81
CA GLU A 62 -0.49 1.97 -26.35
C GLU A 62 -1.48 1.55 -25.24
N PHE A 63 -0.96 1.11 -24.09
CA PHE A 63 -1.78 0.76 -22.94
C PHE A 63 -2.55 1.97 -22.41
N GLU A 64 -1.86 3.10 -22.19
CA GLU A 64 -2.42 4.35 -21.68
C GLU A 64 -3.56 4.88 -22.55
N GLU A 65 -3.34 4.93 -23.86
CA GLU A 65 -4.31 5.44 -24.85
C GLU A 65 -5.42 4.41 -25.17
N GLY A 66 -5.16 3.12 -24.92
CA GLY A 66 -6.06 2.02 -25.24
C GLY A 66 -6.84 1.49 -24.03
N ILE A 67 -6.54 0.25 -23.65
CA ILE A 67 -7.36 -0.52 -22.70
C ILE A 67 -7.37 0.08 -21.29
N ALA A 68 -6.33 0.82 -20.90
CA ALA A 68 -6.23 1.40 -19.56
C ALA A 68 -7.39 2.36 -19.25
N VAL A 69 -7.92 3.08 -20.25
CA VAL A 69 -9.06 3.98 -20.06
C VAL A 69 -10.28 3.22 -19.53
N LYS A 70 -10.56 2.03 -20.08
CA LYS A 70 -11.67 1.18 -19.65
C LYS A 70 -11.40 0.57 -18.28
N LEU A 71 -10.20 0.04 -18.07
CA LEU A 71 -9.81 -0.58 -16.79
C LEU A 71 -9.81 0.43 -15.64
N GLN A 72 -9.32 1.64 -15.88
CA GLN A 72 -9.32 2.72 -14.88
C GLN A 72 -10.75 3.12 -14.49
N ARG A 73 -11.70 3.14 -15.42
CA ARG A 73 -13.12 3.39 -15.08
C ARG A 73 -13.66 2.32 -14.13
N TYR A 74 -13.36 1.04 -14.37
CA TYR A 74 -13.75 -0.03 -13.45
C TYR A 74 -13.08 0.09 -12.09
N LEU A 75 -11.81 0.53 -12.05
CA LEU A 75 -11.07 0.71 -10.82
C LEU A 75 -11.58 1.91 -10.00
N VAL A 76 -11.91 3.02 -10.67
CA VAL A 76 -12.60 4.17 -10.06
C VAL A 76 -13.91 3.73 -9.45
N LEU A 77 -14.72 2.97 -10.21
CA LEU A 77 -15.96 2.40 -9.69
C LEU A 77 -15.64 1.57 -8.45
N LYS A 78 -14.79 0.54 -8.52
CA LYS A 78 -14.43 -0.29 -7.34
C LYS A 78 -14.02 0.53 -6.12
N SER A 79 -13.28 1.64 -6.30
CA SER A 79 -12.85 2.51 -5.20
C SER A 79 -13.99 3.22 -4.45
N TRP A 80 -15.18 3.33 -5.05
CA TRP A 80 -16.35 3.91 -4.39
C TRP A 80 -16.99 2.96 -3.38
N TRP A 81 -16.91 1.64 -3.63
CA TRP A 81 -17.49 0.60 -2.78
C TRP A 81 -16.48 -0.06 -1.82
N SER A 82 -15.21 0.36 -1.82
CA SER A 82 -14.20 -0.13 -0.90
C SER A 82 -13.50 1.00 -0.14
N SER A 83 -13.17 0.77 1.14
CA SER A 83 -12.25 1.63 1.90
C SER A 83 -10.82 1.56 1.34
N ASN A 84 -10.45 0.40 0.79
CA ASN A 84 -9.18 0.17 0.10
C ASN A 84 -9.44 -0.74 -1.12
N TYR A 85 -9.31 -0.21 -2.32
CA TYR A 85 -9.63 -0.93 -3.55
C TYR A 85 -8.65 -2.06 -3.91
N VAL A 86 -7.54 -2.20 -3.17
CA VAL A 86 -6.45 -3.16 -3.45
C VAL A 86 -6.45 -4.33 -2.48
N SER A 87 -6.97 -4.17 -1.26
CA SER A 87 -6.77 -5.14 -0.17
C SER A 87 -7.18 -6.58 -0.51
N ASP A 88 -8.34 -6.78 -1.12
CA ASP A 88 -8.87 -8.09 -1.52
C ASP A 88 -7.98 -8.78 -2.55
N TRP A 89 -7.58 -8.05 -3.60
CA TRP A 89 -6.68 -8.58 -4.60
C TRP A 89 -5.27 -8.82 -4.05
N TRP A 90 -4.78 -7.94 -3.20
CA TRP A 90 -3.47 -8.11 -2.58
C TRP A 90 -3.43 -9.39 -1.75
N GLU A 91 -4.40 -9.59 -0.86
CA GLU A 91 -4.50 -10.80 -0.05
C GLU A 91 -4.57 -12.06 -0.92
N GLU A 92 -5.46 -12.05 -1.92
CA GLU A 92 -5.69 -13.21 -2.78
C GLU A 92 -4.47 -13.56 -3.64
N TYR A 93 -3.92 -12.59 -4.38
CA TYR A 93 -2.89 -12.84 -5.39
C TYR A 93 -1.48 -12.91 -4.81
N VAL A 94 -1.18 -12.15 -3.75
CA VAL A 94 0.17 -12.15 -3.15
C VAL A 94 0.34 -13.31 -2.18
N TYR A 95 -0.71 -13.69 -1.44
CA TYR A 95 -0.60 -14.72 -0.39
C TYR A 95 -1.38 -15.98 -0.71
N LEU A 96 -2.69 -15.89 -0.97
CA LEU A 96 -3.55 -17.08 -0.98
C LEU A 96 -3.42 -17.95 -2.24
N ARG A 97 -3.03 -17.36 -3.37
CA ARG A 97 -2.84 -18.09 -4.63
C ARG A 97 -1.44 -18.71 -4.79
N GLY A 98 -0.47 -18.26 -3.99
CA GLY A 98 0.88 -18.81 -3.99
C GLY A 98 0.90 -20.28 -3.56
N ARG A 99 1.59 -21.15 -4.31
CA ARG A 99 1.74 -22.58 -3.98
C ARG A 99 3.08 -22.94 -3.37
N SER A 100 4.00 -21.98 -3.27
CA SER A 100 5.31 -22.17 -2.66
C SER A 100 5.20 -22.36 -1.14
N PRO A 101 6.10 -23.14 -0.51
CA PRO A 101 6.07 -23.33 0.95
C PRO A 101 6.11 -22.01 1.73
N LEU A 102 5.19 -21.83 2.67
CA LEU A 102 5.01 -20.57 3.39
C LEU A 102 6.19 -20.21 4.28
N MET A 103 6.74 -21.18 5.00
CA MET A 103 7.77 -20.95 6.04
C MET A 103 9.02 -20.25 5.50
N VAL A 104 9.42 -20.55 4.26
CA VAL A 104 10.63 -19.99 3.65
C VAL A 104 10.33 -18.77 2.79
N ASN A 105 9.20 -18.78 2.08
CA ASN A 105 8.96 -17.82 0.99
C ASN A 105 8.03 -16.65 1.36
N SER A 106 7.33 -16.72 2.50
CA SER A 106 6.31 -15.73 2.85
C SER A 106 6.33 -15.31 4.32
N ASN A 107 6.57 -16.25 5.24
CA ASN A 107 6.64 -15.94 6.67
C ASN A 107 7.88 -15.09 6.97
N PHE A 108 7.70 -14.07 7.81
CA PHE A 108 8.80 -13.29 8.37
C PHE A 108 9.10 -13.74 9.79
N TYR A 109 10.37 -13.75 10.17
CA TYR A 109 10.82 -14.06 11.53
C TYR A 109 11.62 -12.89 12.08
N GLY A 110 11.15 -12.31 13.18
CA GLY A 110 11.94 -11.39 13.99
C GLY A 110 12.58 -12.18 15.12
N THR A 111 13.90 -12.22 15.18
CA THR A 111 14.60 -12.67 16.38
C THR A 111 15.01 -11.44 17.16
N ASP A 112 14.67 -11.38 18.44
CA ASP A 112 15.09 -10.26 19.28
C ASP A 112 16.61 -10.37 19.45
N THR A 113 17.38 -9.39 18.97
CA THR A 113 18.84 -9.34 19.14
C THR A 113 19.24 -8.87 20.54
N LEU A 114 18.52 -9.31 21.57
CA LEU A 114 18.79 -8.98 22.95
C LEU A 114 18.85 -10.26 23.78
N LEU A 115 20.06 -10.82 23.86
CA LEU A 115 20.54 -11.52 25.06
C LEU A 115 20.57 -10.54 26.26
N ARG A 116 19.44 -9.89 26.57
CA ARG A 116 19.24 -9.16 27.82
C ARG A 116 18.23 -9.96 28.62
N PRO A 117 18.66 -10.76 29.61
CA PRO A 117 17.73 -11.38 30.53
C PRO A 117 16.90 -10.28 31.20
N THR A 118 15.61 -10.22 30.90
CA THR A 118 14.67 -9.38 31.64
C THR A 118 14.55 -9.96 33.04
N ARG A 119 14.78 -9.15 34.07
CA ARG A 119 14.68 -9.52 35.49
C ARG A 119 13.23 -9.72 35.98
N VAL A 120 12.28 -9.87 35.06
CA VAL A 120 10.87 -10.05 35.39
C VAL A 120 10.54 -11.51 35.12
N GLN A 121 10.72 -12.32 36.16
CA GLN A 121 10.00 -13.57 36.39
C GLN A 121 8.99 -13.34 37.51
#